data_AF-A0A2E1GRF6-F1
#
_entry.id   AF-A0A2E1GRF6-F1
#
_cell.length_a   1.000
_cell.length_b   1.000
_cell.length_c   1.000
_cell.angle_alpha   90.00
_cell.angle_beta   90.00
_cell.angle_gamma   90.00
#
_symmetry.space_group_name_H-M   'P 1'
#
loop_
_entity.id
_entity.type
_entity.pdbx_description
1 polymer ?
#
loop_
_entity_poly.entity_id
_entity_poly.type
_entity_poly.pdbx_seq_one_letter_code
_entity_poly.pdbx_strand_id
1 'polypeptide(L)'
;MYNKIIGIIYGGYSSENQISKLSCNNIFNVLKDNYKNLFKVEISRDRWVVYDKNNVSYFINKREFSFVINSKLKKFDLVINMI
;
A
#
# COMPACT_ATOMS: atom_id res chain seq x y z
N MET A 1 15.78 10.59 -11.92
CA MET A 1 14.64 10.63 -10.97
C MET A 1 14.43 9.24 -10.40
N TYR A 2 14.69 9.04 -9.11
CA TYR A 2 14.51 7.74 -8.46
C TYR A 2 13.02 7.36 -8.47
N ASN A 3 12.68 6.31 -9.21
CA ASN A 3 11.31 5.84 -9.38
C ASN A 3 10.89 4.99 -8.16
N LYS A 4 11.05 5.52 -6.94
CA LYS A 4 10.81 4.79 -5.69
C LYS A 4 9.35 4.35 -5.58
N ILE A 5 9.13 3.09 -5.23
CA ILE A 5 7.83 2.48 -4.96
C ILE A 5 7.54 2.61 -3.46
N ILE A 6 6.53 3.39 -3.12
CA ILE A 6 6.17 3.71 -1.75
C ILE A 6 4.85 3.04 -1.41
N GLY A 7 4.82 2.27 -0.31
CA GLY A 7 3.61 1.67 0.24
C GLY A 7 3.20 2.34 1.54
N ILE A 8 1.93 2.70 1.69
CA ILE A 8 1.33 3.11 2.98
C ILE A 8 0.54 1.93 3.51
N ILE A 9 1.04 1.27 4.55
CA ILE A 9 0.39 0.12 5.17
C ILE A 9 -0.70 0.59 6.12
N TYR A 10 -1.86 -0.05 6.04
CA TYR A 10 -2.98 0.15 6.95
C TYR A 10 -3.75 -1.17 7.15
N GLY A 11 -4.65 -1.16 8.13
CA GLY A 11 -5.51 -2.29 8.44
C GLY A 11 -5.18 -2.84 9.82
N GLY A 12 -4.76 -4.10 9.86
CA GLY A 12 -4.42 -4.79 11.10
C GLY A 12 -5.55 -5.65 11.64
N TYR A 13 -5.30 -6.24 12.80
CA TYR A 13 -6.15 -7.26 13.40
C TYR A 13 -6.98 -6.75 14.59
N SER A 14 -6.95 -5.44 14.84
CA SER A 14 -7.57 -4.78 15.98
C SER A 14 -8.85 -4.02 15.60
N SER A 15 -9.58 -3.58 16.62
CA SER A 15 -10.73 -2.68 16.49
C SER A 15 -10.37 -1.33 15.85
N GLU A 16 -9.08 -0.99 15.75
CA GLU A 16 -8.58 0.27 15.21
C GLU A 16 -8.34 0.27 13.69
N ASN A 17 -8.70 -0.83 13.00
CA ASN A 17 -8.57 -0.93 11.54
C ASN A 17 -9.20 0.28 10.81
N GLN A 18 -10.34 0.78 11.28
CA GLN A 18 -10.97 1.98 10.70
C GLN A 18 -10.11 3.25 10.89
N ILE A 19 -9.47 3.40 12.05
CA ILE A 19 -8.59 4.53 12.36
C ILE A 19 -7.34 4.47 11.48
N SER A 20 -6.71 3.30 11.37
CA SER A 20 -5.57 3.04 10.47
C SER A 20 -5.89 3.40 9.01
N LYS A 21 -7.07 2.98 8.52
CA LYS A 21 -7.54 3.30 7.17
C LYS A 21 -7.74 4.80 6.95
N LEU A 22 -8.29 5.52 7.93
CA LEU A 22 -8.46 6.99 7.85
C LEU A 22 -7.09 7.70 7.77
N SER A 23 -6.15 7.33 8.64
CA SER A 23 -4.78 7.87 8.63
C SER A 23 -4.09 7.62 7.29
N CYS A 24 -4.21 6.41 6.74
CA CYS A 24 -3.68 6.07 5.43
C CYS A 24 -4.26 6.94 4.31
N ASN A 25 -5.58 7.13 4.28
CA ASN A 25 -6.23 7.96 3.26
C ASN A 25 -5.77 9.42 3.32
N ASN A 26 -5.58 9.96 4.52
CA ASN A 26 -5.07 11.33 4.70
C ASN A 26 -3.66 11.47 4.13
N ILE A 27 -2.74 10.57 4.49
CA ILE A 27 -1.36 10.58 3.99
C ILE A 27 -1.35 10.36 2.48
N PHE A 28 -2.14 9.40 1.98
CA PHE A 28 -2.22 9.12 0.55
C PHE A 28 -2.66 10.35 -0.24
N ASN A 29 -3.66 11.09 0.24
CA ASN A 29 -4.13 12.31 -0.41
C ASN A 29 -3.07 13.43 -0.46
N VAL A 30 -2.21 13.54 0.55
CA VAL A 30 -1.11 14.51 0.58
C VAL A 30 0.02 14.12 -0.38
N LEU A 31 0.28 12.82 -0.53
CA LEU A 31 1.44 12.32 -1.29
C LEU A 31 1.12 11.98 -2.76
N LYS A 32 -0.14 11.71 -3.11
CA LYS A 32 -0.50 11.15 -4.43
C LYS A 32 -0.09 12.02 -5.61
N ASP A 33 0.00 13.34 -5.46
CA ASP A 33 0.37 14.24 -6.56
C ASP A 33 1.90 14.38 -6.70
N ASN A 34 2.63 14.11 -5.62
CA ASN A 34 4.10 14.20 -5.57
C ASN A 34 4.79 12.90 -5.97
N TYR A 35 4.15 11.75 -5.76
CA TYR A 35 4.77 10.44 -5.97
C TYR A 35 4.02 9.62 -7.02
N LYS A 36 4.71 9.26 -8.11
CA LYS A 36 4.13 8.45 -9.19
C LYS A 36 3.76 7.03 -8.72
N ASN A 37 4.66 6.36 -8.00
CA ASN A 37 4.50 4.97 -7.56
C ASN A 37 4.11 4.91 -6.08
N LEU A 38 2.98 5.55 -5.75
CA LEU A 38 2.40 5.52 -4.41
C LEU A 38 1.27 4.50 -4.37
N PHE A 39 1.29 3.66 -3.35
CA PHE A 39 0.32 2.59 -3.18
C PHE A 39 -0.21 2.54 -1.75
N LYS A 40 -1.48 2.17 -1.59
CA LYS A 40 -2.06 1.82 -0.29
C LYS A 40 -1.95 0.31 -0.12
N VAL A 41 -1.52 -0.15 1.05
CA VAL A 41 -1.32 -1.57 1.36
C VAL A 41 -2.23 -1.96 2.50
N GLU A 42 -3.27 -2.74 2.20
CA GLU A 42 -4.18 -3.29 3.19
C GLU A 42 -3.65 -4.63 3.67
N ILE A 43 -3.43 -4.74 4.97
CA ILE A 43 -3.08 -5.98 5.64
C ILE A 43 -4.23 -6.36 6.57
N SER A 44 -4.88 -7.48 6.29
CA SER A 44 -5.91 -8.08 7.14
C SER A 44 -5.64 -9.57 7.36
N ARG A 45 -6.44 -10.23 8.22
CA ARG A 45 -6.29 -11.69 8.46
C ARG A 45 -6.55 -12.47 7.18
N ASP A 46 -7.51 -11.99 6.40
CA ASP A 46 -8.01 -12.66 5.21
C ASP A 46 -7.09 -12.44 4.01
N ARG A 47 -6.54 -11.23 3.84
CA ARG A 47 -5.80 -10.88 2.62
C ARG A 47 -4.82 -9.73 2.81
N TRP A 48 -3.80 -9.74 1.97
CA TRP A 48 -2.83 -8.67 1.84
C TRP A 48 -2.89 -8.17 0.41
N VAL A 49 -3.34 -6.93 0.23
CA VAL A 49 -3.59 -6.34 -1.09
C VAL A 49 -2.99 -4.95 -1.18
N VAL A 50 -2.55 -4.60 -2.37
CA VAL A 50 -2.07 -3.26 -2.70
C VAL A 50 -3.05 -2.60 -3.67
N TYR A 51 -3.36 -1.32 -3.45
CA TYR A 51 -4.19 -0.51 -4.32
C TYR A 51 -3.34 0.57 -4.99
N ASP A 52 -3.50 0.72 -6.30
CA ASP A 52 -2.96 1.86 -7.04
C ASP A 52 -3.84 3.11 -6.91
N LYS A 53 -3.46 4.19 -7.60
CA LYS A 53 -4.19 5.47 -7.59
C LYS A 53 -5.59 5.40 -8.18
N ASN A 54 -5.86 4.39 -9.01
CA ASN A 54 -7.17 4.13 -9.61
C ASN A 54 -8.00 3.17 -8.75
N ASN A 55 -7.55 2.86 -7.52
CA ASN A 55 -8.13 1.87 -6.62
C ASN A 55 -8.19 0.45 -7.22
N VAL A 56 -7.36 0.12 -8.21
CA VAL A 56 -7.22 -1.27 -8.68
C VAL A 56 -6.37 -2.03 -7.68
N SER A 57 -6.84 -3.20 -7.26
CA SER A 57 -6.18 -4.03 -6.25
C SER A 57 -5.35 -5.15 -6.86
N TYR A 58 -4.19 -5.42 -6.27
CA TYR A 58 -3.31 -6.54 -6.62
C TYR A 58 -2.94 -7.30 -5.35
N PHE A 59 -2.83 -8.62 -5.42
CA PHE A 59 -2.40 -9.42 -4.26
C PHE A 59 -0.91 -9.22 -3.98
N ILE A 60 -0.58 -9.16 -2.69
CA ILE A 60 0.81 -9.14 -2.23
C ILE A 60 1.27 -10.57 -1.98
N ASN A 61 2.42 -10.91 -2.55
CA ASN A 61 3.17 -12.09 -2.14
C ASN A 61 3.79 -11.82 -0.77
N LYS A 62 3.25 -12.48 0.27
CA LYS A 62 3.67 -12.30 1.66
C LYS A 62 5.13 -12.69 1.90
N ARG A 63 5.68 -13.66 1.15
CA ARG A 63 7.05 -14.17 1.35
C ARG A 63 8.11 -13.14 0.97
N GLU A 64 7.87 -12.39 -0.10
CA GLU A 64 8.82 -11.40 -0.63
C GLU A 64 8.37 -9.95 -0.46
N PHE A 65 7.22 -9.75 0.18
CA PHE A 65 6.53 -8.47 0.30
C PHE A 65 6.51 -7.67 -1.02
N SER A 66 6.09 -8.38 -2.07
CA SER A 66 6.15 -7.94 -3.46
C SER A 66 4.79 -8.13 -4.15
N PHE A 67 4.60 -7.47 -5.29
CA PHE A 67 3.35 -7.55 -6.07
C PHE A 67 3.64 -7.45 -7.56
N VAL A 68 2.68 -7.85 -8.39
CA VAL A 68 2.81 -7.83 -9.85
C VAL A 68 1.76 -6.89 -10.44
N ILE A 69 2.22 -5.93 -11.25
CA ILE A 69 1.36 -5.06 -12.06
C ILE A 69 1.87 -5.13 -13.50
N ASN A 70 0.97 -5.38 -14.46
CA ASN A 70 1.30 -5.50 -15.89
C ASN A 70 2.46 -6.49 -16.14
N SER A 71 2.37 -7.67 -15.51
CA SER A 71 3.37 -8.75 -15.60
C SER A 71 4.79 -8.37 -15.13
N LYS A 72 4.94 -7.28 -14.38
CA LYS A 72 6.22 -6.85 -13.80
C LYS A 72 6.18 -6.96 -12.28
N LEU A 73 7.18 -7.64 -11.72
CA LEU A 73 7.40 -7.68 -10.28
C LEU A 73 7.77 -6.30 -9.74
N LYS A 74 7.17 -5.93 -8.61
CA LYS A 74 7.36 -4.68 -7.89
C LYS A 74 7.70 -5.01 -6.44
N LYS A 75 8.72 -4.32 -5.91
CA LYS A 75 9.10 -4.35 -4.50
C LYS A 75 9.03 -2.94 -3.96
N PHE A 76 8.64 -2.79 -2.69
CA PHE A 76 8.61 -1.48 -2.04
C PHE A 76 10.04 -1.02 -1.72
N ASP A 77 10.37 0.21 -2.09
CA ASP A 77 11.61 0.87 -1.69
C ASP A 77 11.46 1.56 -0.32
N LEU A 78 10.22 1.93 0.03
CA LEU A 78 9.87 2.55 1.30
C LEU A 78 8.46 2.13 1.71
N VAL A 79 8.28 1.95 3.01
CA VAL A 79 6.99 1.61 3.61
C VAL A 79 6.71 2.57 4.77
N ILE A 80 5.51 3.16 4.78
CA ILE A 80 4.98 3.95 5.88
C ILE A 80 3.97 3.07 6.63
N ASN A 81 4.29 2.69 7.87
CA ASN A 81 3.47 1.76 8.65
C ASN A 81 2.45 2.49 9.53
N MET A 82 1.15 2.30 9.26
CA MET A 82 0.03 2.87 10.04
C MET A 82 -0.84 1.78 10.72
N ILE A 83 -0.35 0.54 10.84
CA ILE A 83 -1.04 -0.58 11.51
C ILE A 83 -0.96 -0.48 13.03
#